data_AF-A5FMU0-F1
#
_entry.id   AF-A5FMU0-F1
#
_cell.length_a   1.000
_cell.length_b   1.000
_cell.length_c   1.000
_cell.angle_alpha   90.00
_cell.angle_beta   90.00
_cell.angle_gamma   90.00
#
_symmetry.space_group_name_H-M   'P 1'
#
loop_
_entity.id
_entity.type
_entity.pdbx_description
1 polymer ?
#
loop_
_entity_poly.entity_id
_entity_poly.type
_entity_poly.pdbx_seq_one_letter_code
_entity_poly.pdbx_strand_id
1 'polypeptide(L)'
;MSIPTNQCTVFVQVWADVNSLKQGSTNGCYAVSNKSQQSTGEGSANLTTKVITGSNVCWSVLPIDPQFANEFAITQVGAQSGWATPPAPVPGSPNMFTGQLTTSTVGGNVNSNIVFSYNGGGQSITVTLPVTIIPVTA
;
A
#
# COMPACT_ATOMS: atom_id res chain seq x y z
N MET A 1 5.78 14.13 -9.39
CA MET A 1 4.85 15.02 -8.66
C MET A 1 3.88 14.10 -7.91
N SER A 2 3.74 14.23 -6.60
CA SER A 2 2.81 13.41 -5.79
C SER A 2 1.37 13.86 -6.01
N ILE A 3 0.42 12.93 -6.01
CA ILE A 3 -1.02 13.21 -6.17
C ILE A 3 -1.60 13.50 -4.78
N PRO A 4 -2.40 14.58 -4.59
CA PRO A 4 -3.13 14.79 -3.36
C PRO A 4 -4.04 13.59 -3.03
N THR A 5 -4.07 13.16 -1.78
CA THR A 5 -4.81 11.95 -1.39
C THR A 5 -6.32 12.07 -1.59
N ASN A 6 -6.88 13.29 -1.51
CA ASN A 6 -8.28 13.57 -1.82
C ASN A 6 -8.63 13.44 -3.31
N GLN A 7 -7.63 13.26 -4.18
CA GLN A 7 -7.82 12.96 -5.61
C GLN A 7 -7.67 11.47 -5.94
N CYS A 8 -7.34 10.62 -4.95
CA CYS A 8 -7.34 9.18 -5.11
C CYS A 8 -8.77 8.62 -5.14
N THR A 9 -9.00 7.64 -6.01
CA THR A 9 -10.27 6.90 -6.09
C THR A 9 -10.11 5.46 -5.61
N VAL A 10 -8.87 4.98 -5.54
CA VAL A 10 -8.51 3.70 -4.94
C VAL A 10 -7.58 3.91 -3.76
N PHE A 11 -7.91 3.28 -2.65
CA PHE A 11 -7.12 3.31 -1.42
C PHE A 11 -6.74 1.88 -1.07
N VAL A 12 -5.45 1.63 -0.95
CA VAL A 12 -4.87 0.41 -0.37
C VAL A 12 -4.29 0.79 0.98
N GLN A 13 -4.70 0.10 2.03
CA GLN A 13 -4.28 0.40 3.39
C GLN A 13 -3.71 -0.84 4.04
N VAL A 14 -2.51 -0.70 4.60
CA VAL A 14 -1.90 -1.70 5.46
C VAL A 14 -2.21 -1.34 6.91
N TRP A 15 -2.64 -2.34 7.65
CA TRP A 15 -2.75 -2.29 9.10
C TRP A 15 -1.66 -3.15 9.70
N ALA A 16 -0.94 -2.63 10.68
CA ALA A 16 0.21 -3.28 11.29
C ALA A 16 0.03 -3.43 12.81
N ASP A 17 0.13 -4.67 13.29
CA ASP A 17 0.24 -4.97 14.72
C ASP A 17 1.64 -4.63 15.22
N VAL A 18 1.75 -3.50 15.92
CA VAL A 18 3.00 -3.01 16.50
C VAL A 18 3.56 -3.94 17.58
N ASN A 19 2.72 -4.71 18.27
CA ASN A 19 3.18 -5.62 19.33
C ASN A 19 3.79 -6.89 18.74
N SER A 20 3.29 -7.37 17.61
CA SER A 20 3.98 -8.43 16.85
C SER A 20 5.31 -7.92 16.28
N LEU A 21 5.33 -6.70 15.72
CA LEU A 21 6.56 -6.11 15.17
C LEU A 21 7.63 -5.89 16.25
N LYS A 22 7.27 -5.45 17.47
CA LYS A 22 8.22 -5.39 18.60
C LYS A 22 8.90 -6.73 18.91
N GLN A 23 8.27 -7.85 18.58
CA GLN A 23 8.76 -9.20 18.80
C GLN A 23 9.53 -9.77 17.59
N GLY A 24 9.78 -8.98 16.54
CA GLY A 24 10.46 -9.47 15.34
C GLY A 24 9.55 -10.17 14.33
N SER A 25 8.23 -10.15 14.54
CA SER A 25 7.27 -10.91 13.74
C SER A 25 6.42 -10.01 12.86
N THR A 26 6.27 -10.39 11.58
CA THR A 26 5.40 -9.72 10.61
C THR A 26 3.97 -10.28 10.58
N ASN A 27 3.68 -11.32 11.38
CA ASN A 27 2.33 -11.81 11.58
C ASN A 27 1.47 -10.68 12.20
N GLY A 28 0.31 -10.38 11.64
CA GLY A 28 -0.49 -9.21 12.06
C GLY A 28 -0.26 -7.93 11.24
N CYS A 29 0.49 -8.03 10.13
CA CYS A 29 0.43 -7.04 9.06
C CYS A 29 -0.54 -7.52 7.96
N TYR A 30 -1.52 -6.71 7.60
CA TYR A 30 -2.52 -7.06 6.57
C TYR A 30 -2.85 -5.86 5.69
N ALA A 31 -3.15 -6.13 4.42
CA ALA A 31 -3.56 -5.14 3.44
C ALA A 31 -5.06 -5.26 3.12
N VAL A 32 -5.71 -4.12 2.96
CA VAL A 32 -7.09 -4.01 2.50
C VAL A 32 -7.21 -2.95 1.41
N SER A 33 -8.23 -3.04 0.57
CA SER A 33 -8.58 -2.00 -0.39
C SER A 33 -10.02 -1.51 -0.26
N ASN A 34 -10.29 -0.29 -0.73
CA ASN A 34 -11.66 0.20 -0.89
C ASN A 34 -12.39 -0.41 -2.13
N LYS A 35 -11.80 -1.45 -2.75
CA LYS A 35 -12.34 -2.23 -3.87
C LYS A 35 -12.56 -3.69 -3.45
N SER A 36 -12.99 -3.91 -2.21
CA SER A 36 -13.07 -5.25 -1.60
C SER A 36 -13.91 -6.24 -2.41
N GLN A 37 -14.99 -5.79 -3.06
CA GLN A 37 -15.82 -6.62 -3.94
C GLN A 37 -15.10 -7.10 -5.21
N GLN A 38 -14.03 -6.41 -5.59
CA GLN A 38 -13.21 -6.72 -6.76
C GLN A 38 -11.79 -7.17 -6.37
N SER A 39 -11.61 -7.58 -5.11
CA SER A 39 -10.32 -7.95 -4.55
C SER A 39 -10.36 -9.36 -3.94
N THR A 40 -9.20 -9.98 -3.86
CA THR A 40 -8.97 -11.26 -3.19
C THR A 40 -7.82 -11.11 -2.20
N GLY A 41 -7.90 -11.76 -1.05
CA GLY A 41 -6.87 -11.64 0.00
C GLY A 41 -6.99 -10.37 0.85
N GLU A 42 -8.14 -9.69 0.78
CA GLU A 42 -8.52 -8.62 1.72
C GLU A 42 -8.34 -9.08 3.17
N GLY A 43 -7.65 -8.26 3.98
CA GLY A 43 -7.38 -8.57 5.39
C GLY A 43 -6.27 -9.62 5.58
N SER A 44 -5.47 -9.89 4.56
CA SER A 44 -4.32 -10.79 4.63
C SER A 44 -3.01 -10.10 4.26
N ALA A 45 -1.88 -10.80 4.40
CA ALA A 45 -0.57 -10.29 3.99
C ALA A 45 -0.43 -10.17 2.45
N ASN A 46 -1.29 -10.85 1.69
CA ASN A 46 -1.27 -10.86 0.22
C ASN A 46 -2.58 -10.30 -0.33
N LEU A 47 -2.53 -9.16 -1.01
CA LEU A 47 -3.71 -8.54 -1.60
C LEU A 47 -3.62 -8.54 -3.12
N THR A 48 -4.71 -8.93 -3.78
CA THR A 48 -4.88 -8.69 -5.22
C THR A 48 -6.16 -7.90 -5.42
N THR A 49 -6.09 -6.76 -6.11
CA THR A 49 -7.25 -5.85 -6.30
C THR A 49 -7.40 -5.43 -7.74
N LYS A 50 -8.63 -5.44 -8.26
CA LYS A 50 -8.92 -4.92 -9.60
C LYS A 50 -9.15 -3.41 -9.56
N VAL A 51 -8.47 -2.69 -10.43
CA VAL A 51 -8.54 -1.21 -10.47
C VAL A 51 -8.79 -0.75 -11.90
N ILE A 52 -9.73 0.20 -12.06
CA ILE A 52 -10.00 0.81 -13.36
C ILE A 52 -8.76 1.58 -13.82
N THR A 53 -8.31 1.33 -15.05
CA THR A 53 -7.18 2.04 -15.64
C THR A 53 -7.35 3.56 -15.61
N GLY A 54 -6.27 4.31 -15.43
CA GLY A 54 -6.32 5.77 -15.27
C GLY A 54 -6.68 6.25 -13.85
N SER A 55 -7.08 5.34 -12.95
CA SER A 55 -7.37 5.68 -11.56
C SER A 55 -6.12 6.11 -10.80
N ASN A 56 -6.31 7.10 -9.92
CA ASN A 56 -5.35 7.48 -8.90
C ASN A 56 -5.44 6.51 -7.72
N VAL A 57 -4.30 5.99 -7.30
CA VAL A 57 -4.16 5.01 -6.22
C VAL A 57 -3.34 5.62 -5.09
N CYS A 58 -3.83 5.44 -3.87
CA CYS A 58 -3.18 5.84 -2.64
C CYS A 58 -2.85 4.61 -1.79
N TRP A 59 -1.63 4.57 -1.25
CA TRP A 59 -1.21 3.58 -0.26
C TRP A 59 -1.01 4.26 1.08
N SER A 60 -1.40 3.58 2.15
CA SER A 60 -1.12 4.01 3.52
C SER A 60 -0.73 2.84 4.42
N VAL A 61 0.08 3.09 5.43
CA VAL A 61 0.35 2.16 6.53
C VAL A 61 -0.10 2.79 7.84
N LEU A 62 -0.94 2.09 8.60
CA LEU A 62 -1.45 2.54 9.89
C LEU A 62 -1.20 1.50 10.98
N PRO A 63 -0.93 1.93 12.23
CA PRO A 63 -0.95 1.02 13.37
C PRO A 63 -2.37 0.60 13.69
N ILE A 64 -2.53 -0.64 14.14
CA ILE A 64 -3.79 -1.10 14.75
C ILE A 64 -3.99 -0.46 16.12
N ASP A 65 -2.90 -0.34 16.89
CA ASP A 65 -2.88 0.30 18.19
C ASP A 65 -2.92 1.82 18.02
N PRO A 66 -4.03 2.50 18.39
CA PRO A 66 -4.15 3.95 18.26
C PRO A 66 -3.23 4.71 19.24
N GLN A 67 -2.65 4.03 20.23
CA GLN A 67 -1.72 4.61 21.19
C GLN A 67 -0.26 4.60 20.68
N PHE A 68 -0.01 3.96 19.54
CA PHE A 68 1.31 3.97 18.93
C PHE A 68 1.66 5.38 18.43
N ALA A 69 2.57 6.05 19.16
CA ALA A 69 2.93 7.44 18.92
C ALA A 69 3.98 7.64 17.81
N ASN A 70 4.61 6.56 17.32
CA ASN A 70 5.57 6.65 16.22
C ASN A 70 4.85 6.49 14.88
N GLU A 71 5.50 6.95 13.81
CA GLU A 71 4.99 6.79 12.46
C GLU A 71 5.70 5.64 11.73
N PHE A 72 4.93 4.92 10.91
CA PHE A 72 5.51 4.04 9.90
C PHE A 72 6.06 4.86 8.73
N ALA A 73 7.07 4.35 8.06
CA ALA A 73 7.57 4.92 6.81
C ALA A 73 7.48 3.88 5.69
N ILE A 74 6.69 4.16 4.66
CA ILE A 74 6.75 3.42 3.40
C ILE A 74 8.07 3.80 2.73
N THR A 75 8.89 2.81 2.41
CA THR A 75 10.17 3.01 1.73
C THR A 75 10.05 2.78 0.23
N GLN A 76 9.13 1.90 -0.18
CA GLN A 76 8.93 1.57 -1.58
C GLN A 76 7.50 1.06 -1.84
N VAL A 77 6.95 1.42 -3.00
CA VAL A 77 5.82 0.73 -3.62
C VAL A 77 6.27 0.22 -4.99
N GLY A 78 5.85 -0.99 -5.37
CA GLY A 78 6.15 -1.58 -6.68
C GLY A 78 5.84 -0.64 -7.84
N ALA A 79 6.83 -0.39 -8.71
CA ALA A 79 6.75 0.64 -9.76
C ALA A 79 7.30 0.19 -11.13
N GLN A 80 7.45 -1.12 -11.36
CA GLN A 80 8.18 -1.66 -12.52
C GLN A 80 7.51 -1.35 -13.87
N SER A 81 6.17 -1.40 -13.95
CA SER A 81 5.40 -1.08 -15.15
C SER A 81 3.92 -0.83 -14.80
N GLY A 82 3.13 -0.28 -15.73
CA GLY A 82 1.69 -0.07 -15.55
C GLY A 82 1.28 1.27 -14.94
N TRP A 83 2.21 2.21 -14.84
CA TRP A 83 2.00 3.51 -14.20
C TRP A 83 2.15 4.66 -15.20
N ALA A 84 1.15 5.55 -15.26
CA ALA A 84 1.30 6.86 -15.91
C ALA A 84 2.08 7.82 -15.00
N THR A 85 1.78 7.76 -13.70
CA THR A 85 2.58 8.38 -12.64
C THR A 85 3.02 7.27 -11.69
N PRO A 86 4.33 6.92 -11.63
CA PRO A 86 4.82 5.91 -10.70
C PRO A 86 4.51 6.25 -9.25
N PRO A 87 4.29 5.24 -8.38
CA PRO A 87 4.10 5.47 -6.95
C PRO A 87 5.25 6.28 -6.34
N ALA A 88 4.92 7.37 -5.65
CA ALA A 88 5.87 8.25 -4.99
C ALA A 88 5.37 8.68 -3.60
N PRO A 89 6.28 9.02 -2.65
CA PRO A 89 5.89 9.49 -1.33
C PRO A 89 5.04 10.75 -1.37
N VAL A 90 4.13 10.88 -0.41
CA VAL A 90 3.40 12.13 -0.15
C VAL A 90 4.24 13.03 0.77
N PRO A 91 4.56 14.28 0.37
CA PRO A 91 5.30 15.20 1.22
C PRO A 91 4.61 15.43 2.57
N GLY A 92 5.36 15.31 3.67
CA GLY A 92 4.83 15.46 5.03
C GLY A 92 3.99 14.28 5.53
N SER A 93 3.99 13.15 4.83
CA SER A 93 3.27 11.94 5.23
C SER A 93 4.09 10.69 4.88
N PRO A 94 5.06 10.29 5.74
CA PRO A 94 6.01 9.22 5.44
C PRO A 94 5.35 7.85 5.28
N ASN A 95 4.15 7.68 5.83
CA ASN A 95 3.36 6.46 5.73
C ASN A 95 2.45 6.41 4.49
N MET A 96 2.55 7.39 3.56
CA MET A 96 1.65 7.49 2.40
C MET A 96 2.39 7.62 1.07
N PHE A 97 1.92 6.88 0.07
CA PHE A 97 2.37 6.96 -1.32
C PHE A 97 1.17 7.19 -2.24
N THR A 98 1.40 7.82 -3.38
CA THR A 98 0.39 7.97 -4.43
C THR A 98 0.96 7.69 -5.81
N GLY A 99 0.10 7.23 -6.73
CA GLY A 99 0.45 6.94 -8.11
C GLY A 99 -0.80 6.89 -8.98
N GLN A 100 -0.60 6.80 -10.29
CA GLN A 100 -1.69 6.72 -11.26
C GLN A 100 -1.44 5.59 -12.24
N LEU A 101 -2.39 4.66 -12.36
CA LEU A 101 -2.32 3.60 -13.35
C LEU A 101 -2.41 4.17 -14.75
N THR A 102 -1.63 3.62 -15.67
CA THR A 102 -1.76 3.99 -17.09
C THR A 102 -3.09 3.49 -17.68
N THR A 103 -3.60 4.21 -18.66
CA THR A 103 -4.78 3.82 -19.45
C THR A 103 -4.51 2.64 -20.39
N SER A 104 -3.23 2.38 -20.72
CA SER A 104 -2.82 1.36 -21.69
C SER A 104 -2.65 -0.05 -21.12
N THR A 105 -2.62 -0.20 -19.80
CA THR A 105 -2.41 -1.51 -19.17
C THR A 105 -3.77 -2.12 -18.90
N VAL A 106 -4.21 -3.09 -19.71
CA VAL A 106 -5.44 -3.86 -19.48
C VAL A 106 -5.08 -5.34 -19.50
N GLY A 107 -5.58 -6.11 -18.52
CA GLY A 107 -5.43 -7.57 -18.50
C GLY A 107 -4.07 -8.10 -18.02
N GLY A 108 -3.19 -7.24 -17.52
CA GLY A 108 -1.91 -7.62 -16.91
C GLY A 108 -1.88 -7.49 -15.39
N ASN A 109 -0.78 -7.89 -14.75
CA ASN A 109 -0.54 -7.66 -13.34
C ASN A 109 0.45 -6.51 -13.15
N VAL A 110 0.08 -5.56 -12.32
CA VAL A 110 0.94 -4.46 -11.88
C VAL A 110 1.46 -4.79 -10.48
N ASN A 111 2.78 -4.93 -10.36
CA ASN A 111 3.41 -5.06 -9.04
C ASN A 111 3.17 -3.77 -8.26
N SER A 112 2.57 -3.92 -7.09
CA SER A 112 2.27 -2.84 -6.16
C SER A 112 2.74 -3.18 -4.74
N ASN A 113 3.70 -4.10 -4.60
CA ASN A 113 4.22 -4.53 -3.31
C ASN A 113 4.55 -3.33 -2.42
N ILE A 114 4.11 -3.36 -1.17
CA ILE A 114 4.32 -2.27 -0.22
C ILE A 114 5.45 -2.68 0.70
N VAL A 115 6.51 -1.87 0.72
CA VAL A 115 7.63 -2.03 1.65
C VAL A 115 7.59 -0.88 2.65
N PHE A 116 7.55 -1.20 3.93
CA PHE A 116 7.60 -0.21 4.99
C PHE A 116 8.52 -0.65 6.12
N SER A 117 8.98 0.31 6.91
CA SER A 117 9.84 0.04 8.07
C SER A 117 9.12 0.35 9.38
N TYR A 118 9.38 -0.49 10.36
CA TYR A 118 9.05 -0.28 11.76
C TYR A 118 10.33 0.02 12.53
N ASN A 119 10.34 1.13 13.27
CA ASN A 119 11.44 1.48 14.16
C ASN A 119 10.85 1.80 15.55
N GLY A 120 11.00 0.86 16.49
CA GLY A 120 10.42 0.99 17.82
C GLY A 120 10.75 -0.19 18.73
N GLY A 121 10.69 0.03 20.05
CA GLY A 121 10.94 -1.03 21.04
C GLY A 121 12.35 -1.65 20.97
N GLY A 122 13.34 -0.93 20.43
CA GLY A 122 14.70 -1.43 20.20
C GLY A 122 14.86 -2.32 18.96
N GLN A 123 13.81 -2.46 18.14
CA GLN A 123 13.84 -3.23 16.89
C GLN A 123 13.73 -2.32 15.67
N SER A 124 14.36 -2.75 14.58
CA SER A 124 14.18 -2.18 13.25
C SER A 124 13.84 -3.31 12.28
N ILE A 125 12.65 -3.26 11.68
CA ILE A 125 12.14 -4.32 10.81
C ILE A 125 11.65 -3.70 9.51
N THR A 126 12.03 -4.32 8.40
CA THR A 126 11.46 -4.04 7.09
C THR A 126 10.40 -5.09 6.77
N VAL A 127 9.20 -4.64 6.47
CA VAL A 127 8.06 -5.49 6.10
C VAL A 127 7.74 -5.29 4.64
N THR A 128 7.53 -6.39 3.92
CA THR A 128 7.06 -6.37 2.53
C THR A 128 5.73 -7.10 2.46
N LEU A 129 4.66 -6.41 2.06
CA LEU A 129 3.38 -7.03 1.74
C LEU A 129 3.23 -7.15 0.23
N PRO A 130 3.03 -8.36 -0.30
CA PRO A 130 2.68 -8.54 -1.70
C PRO A 130 1.33 -7.91 -2.01
N VAL A 131 1.33 -6.96 -2.95
CA VAL A 131 0.11 -6.36 -3.46
C VAL A 131 0.16 -6.39 -4.98
N THR A 132 -0.86 -6.99 -5.58
CA THR A 132 -1.02 -7.06 -7.04
C THR A 132 -2.23 -6.23 -7.45
N ILE A 133 -2.02 -5.31 -8.37
CA ILE A 133 -3.12 -4.60 -9.02
C ILE A 133 -3.39 -5.28 -10.36
N ILE A 134 -4.65 -5.59 -10.64
CA ILE A 134 -5.12 -6.07 -11.94
C ILE A 134 -5.88 -4.93 -12.61
N PRO A 135 -5.30 -4.25 -13.60
CA PRO A 135 -5.99 -3.20 -14.31
C PRO A 135 -7.16 -3.72 -15.15
N VAL A 136 -8.30 -3.05 -15.05
CA VAL A 136 -9.53 -3.36 -15.79
C VAL A 136 -10.07 -2.12 -16.49
N THR A 137 -10.93 -2.31 -17.49
CA THR A 137 -11.73 -1.22 -18.05
C THR A 137 -12.92 -0.92 -17.14
N ALA A 138 -13.44 0.30 -17.23
CA ALA A 138 -14.69 0.70 -16.57
C ALA A 138 -15.90 -0.07 -17.12
#